data_AF-R9MS65-F1
#
_entry.id   AF-R9MS65-F1
#
_cell.length_a   1.000
_cell.length_b   1.000
_cell.length_c   1.000
_cell.angle_alpha   90.00
_cell.angle_beta   90.00
_cell.angle_gamma   90.00
#
_symmetry.space_group_name_H-M   'P 1'
#
loop_
_entity.id
_entity.type
_entity.pdbx_description
1 polymer ?
#
loop_
_entity_poly.entity_id
_entity_poly.type
_entity_poly.pdbx_seq_one_letter_code
_entity_poly.pdbx_strand_id
1 'polypeptide(L)'
;MKRIQAEKKREEIKQLYHQYRQGKMGKAEYLARKKWEGNLVEEMEAELAGLEAEEEGLRKGMGEIDADSASIVDWLGSRGDRRKLLQSLIERIDVYVGKVVEIKWKFRDRLLI
;
A
#
# COMPACT_ATOMS: atom_id res chain seq x y z
N MET A 1 7.64 21.94 -12.84
CA MET A 1 8.30 20.89 -13.64
C MET A 1 7.47 20.42 -14.84
N LYS A 2 6.20 20.02 -14.68
CA LYS A 2 5.37 19.46 -15.77
C LYS A 2 5.30 20.33 -17.05
N ARG A 3 5.16 21.66 -16.94
CA ARG A 3 5.14 22.57 -18.11
C ARG A 3 6.46 22.60 -18.90
N ILE A 4 7.59 22.66 -18.19
CA ILE A 4 8.93 22.72 -18.81
C ILE A 4 9.23 21.42 -19.56
N GLN A 5 8.84 20.27 -19.00
CA GLN A 5 9.01 18.96 -19.65
C GLN A 5 8.14 18.83 -20.91
N ALA A 6 6.88 19.26 -20.84
CA ALA A 6 5.97 19.24 -21.99
C ALA A 6 6.44 20.15 -23.13
N GLU A 7 6.99 21.32 -22.80
CA GLU A 7 7.51 22.27 -23.77
C GLU A 7 8.80 21.75 -24.44
N LYS A 8 9.69 21.14 -23.65
CA LYS A 8 10.87 20.44 -24.18
C LYS A 8 10.48 19.31 -25.14
N LYS A 9 9.49 18.48 -24.77
CA LYS A 9 8.99 17.40 -25.63
C LYS A 9 8.37 17.90 -26.92
N ARG A 10 7.61 19.01 -26.88
CA ARG A 10 7.11 19.66 -28.10
C ARG A 10 8.24 20.07 -29.04
N GLU A 11 9.32 20.61 -28.49
CA GLU A 11 10.46 21.05 -29.29
C GLU A 11 11.22 19.87 -29.90
N GLU A 12 11.40 18.78 -29.15
CA GLU A 12 11.98 17.51 -29.65
C GLU A 12 11.17 16.94 -30.83
N ILE A 13 9.84 16.91 -30.74
CA ILE A 13 8.96 16.42 -31.82
C ILE A 13 9.09 17.28 -33.08
N LYS A 14 9.14 18.61 -32.94
CA LYS A 14 9.36 19.52 -34.08
C LYS A 14 10.70 19.29 -34.73
N GLN A 15 11.77 19.15 -33.94
CA GLN A 15 13.11 18.89 -34.45
C GLN A 15 13.17 17.57 -35.23
N LEU A 16 12.55 16.52 -34.71
CA LEU A 16 12.47 15.22 -35.37
C LEU A 16 11.77 15.34 -36.75
N TYR A 17 10.65 16.06 -36.82
CA TYR A 17 9.95 16.33 -38.08
C TYR A 17 10.80 17.14 -39.07
N HIS A 18 11.52 18.17 -38.58
CA HIS A 18 12.40 18.96 -39.43
C HIS A 18 13.57 18.15 -39.99
N GLN A 19 14.16 17.24 -39.21
CA GLN A 19 15.23 16.35 -39.68
C GLN A 19 14.75 15.41 -40.79
N TYR A 20 13.56 14.82 -40.64
CA TYR A 20 12.92 14.02 -41.69
C TYR A 20 12.68 14.85 -42.96
N ARG A 21 12.10 16.06 -42.82
CA ARG A 21 11.80 16.95 -43.96
C ARG A 21 13.06 17.41 -44.70
N GLN A 22 14.18 17.57 -43.99
CA GLN A 22 15.48 17.91 -44.57
C GLN A 22 16.19 16.71 -45.22
N GLY A 23 15.60 15.51 -45.20
CA GLY A 23 16.19 14.30 -45.77
C GLY A 23 17.37 13.75 -44.96
N LYS A 24 17.62 14.26 -43.75
CA LYS A 24 18.66 13.76 -42.84
C LYS A 24 18.33 12.40 -42.25
N MET A 25 17.07 12.00 -42.35
CA MET A 25 16.49 10.77 -41.82
C MET A 25 15.54 10.17 -42.85
N GLY A 26 15.59 8.86 -43.04
CA GLY A 26 14.68 8.15 -43.95
C GLY A 26 13.26 8.03 -43.38
N LYS A 27 12.25 7.82 -44.26
CA LYS A 27 10.85 7.64 -43.83
C LYS A 27 10.66 6.45 -42.87
N ALA A 28 11.35 5.34 -43.13
CA ALA A 28 11.27 4.15 -42.28
C ALA A 28 11.84 4.44 -40.87
N GLU A 29 12.96 5.15 -40.79
CA GLU A 29 13.60 5.54 -39.54
C GLU A 29 12.71 6.52 -38.74
N TYR A 30 12.12 7.51 -39.42
CA TYR A 30 11.17 8.44 -38.79
C TYR A 30 9.94 7.72 -38.21
N LEU A 31 9.35 6.80 -38.97
CA LEU A 31 8.18 6.03 -38.51
C LEU A 31 8.53 5.08 -37.36
N ALA A 32 9.69 4.43 -37.41
CA ALA A 32 10.17 3.57 -36.34
C ALA A 32 10.34 4.36 -35.04
N ARG A 33 10.93 5.55 -35.10
CA ARG A 33 11.16 6.40 -33.94
C ARG A 33 9.86 6.94 -33.35
N LYS A 34 8.92 7.36 -34.20
CA LYS A 34 7.58 7.78 -33.77
C LYS A 34 6.81 6.64 -33.09
N LYS A 35 6.93 5.41 -33.62
CA LYS A 35 6.29 4.23 -33.02
C LYS A 35 6.91 3.88 -31.67
N TRP A 36 8.24 3.94 -31.58
CA TRP A 36 8.96 3.69 -30.32
C TRP A 36 8.56 4.70 -29.23
N GLU A 37 8.47 6.00 -29.56
CA GLU A 37 8.00 7.02 -28.62
C GLU A 37 6.55 6.78 -28.16
N GLY A 38 5.68 6.29 -29.05
CA GLY A 38 4.29 5.93 -28.69
C GLY A 38 4.24 4.76 -27.73
N ASN A 39 4.96 3.68 -28.03
CA ASN A 39 5.05 2.51 -27.16
C ASN A 39 5.61 2.86 -25.77
N LEU A 40 6.61 3.75 -25.72
CA LEU A 40 7.20 4.20 -24.45
C LEU A 40 6.17 4.93 -23.57
N VAL A 41 5.29 5.74 -24.17
CA VAL A 41 4.22 6.43 -23.43
C VAL A 41 3.24 5.41 -22.85
N GLU A 42 2.82 4.43 -23.65
CA GLU A 42 1.92 3.37 -23.19
C GLU A 42 2.52 2.54 -22.05
N GLU A 43 3.82 2.19 -22.15
CA GLU A 43 4.54 1.47 -21.09
C GLU A 43 4.61 2.29 -19.79
N MET A 44 4.94 3.58 -19.89
CA MET A 44 4.99 4.48 -18.72
C MET A 44 3.62 4.71 -18.08
N GLU A 45 2.55 4.80 -18.88
CA GLU A 45 1.19 4.91 -18.36
C GLU A 45 0.75 3.63 -17.63
N ALA A 46 1.10 2.45 -18.16
CA ALA A 46 0.84 1.17 -17.51
C ALA A 46 1.61 1.02 -16.19
N GLU A 47 2.89 1.43 -16.16
CA GLU A 47 3.71 1.42 -14.94
C GLU A 47 3.15 2.38 -13.88
N LEU A 48 2.75 3.59 -14.28
CA LEU A 48 2.08 4.55 -13.39
C LEU A 48 0.80 3.97 -12.78
N ALA A 49 -0.06 3.37 -13.60
CA ALA A 49 -1.29 2.75 -13.10
C ALA A 49 -1.03 1.59 -12.13
N GLY A 50 0.03 0.80 -12.36
CA GLY A 50 0.46 -0.25 -11.45
C GLY A 50 0.93 0.30 -10.09
N LEU A 51 1.74 1.35 -10.10
CA LEU A 51 2.22 2.02 -8.89
C LEU A 51 1.09 2.70 -8.11
N GLU A 52 0.13 3.35 -8.79
CA GLU A 52 -1.04 3.95 -8.15
C GLU A 52 -1.91 2.88 -7.46
N ALA A 53 -2.07 1.71 -8.08
CA ALA A 53 -2.79 0.60 -7.47
C ALA A 53 -2.08 0.02 -6.25
N GLU A 54 -0.74 -0.10 -6.29
CA GLU A 54 0.07 -0.52 -5.15
C GLU A 54 -0.01 0.49 -3.99
N GLU A 55 0.10 1.79 -4.29
CA GLU A 55 -0.05 2.86 -3.29
C GLU A 55 -1.40 2.80 -2.59
N GLU A 56 -2.50 2.65 -3.35
CA GLU A 56 -3.84 2.54 -2.76
C GLU A 56 -3.97 1.30 -1.87
N GLY A 57 -3.38 0.17 -2.30
CA GLY A 57 -3.32 -1.06 -1.50
C GLY A 57 -2.58 -0.86 -0.17
N LEU A 58 -1.41 -0.19 -0.22
CA LEU A 58 -0.63 0.15 0.97
C LEU A 58 -1.38 1.13 1.87
N ARG A 59 -2.02 2.18 1.31
CA ARG A 59 -2.80 3.16 2.08
C ARG A 59 -3.96 2.49 2.81
N LYS A 60 -4.64 1.55 2.15
CA LYS A 60 -5.72 0.78 2.76
C LYS A 60 -5.19 -0.12 3.88
N GLY A 61 -4.09 -0.83 3.66
CA GLY A 61 -3.46 -1.67 4.68
C GLY A 61 -2.99 -0.88 5.91
N MET A 62 -2.43 0.32 5.72
CA MET A 62 -2.08 1.21 6.82
C MET A 62 -3.33 1.66 7.61
N GLY A 63 -4.43 1.96 6.93
CA GLY A 63 -5.69 2.32 7.60
C GLY A 63 -6.26 1.20 8.47
N GLU A 64 -6.13 -0.06 8.03
CA GLU A 64 -6.54 -1.24 8.82
C GLU A 64 -5.65 -1.43 10.06
N ILE A 65 -4.32 -1.26 9.92
CA ILE A 65 -3.37 -1.34 11.04
C ILE A 65 -3.62 -0.21 12.05
N ASP A 66 -3.87 1.00 11.59
CA ASP A 66 -4.16 2.15 12.46
C ASP A 66 -5.47 1.94 13.23
N ALA A 67 -6.51 1.41 12.57
CA ALA A 67 -7.78 1.08 13.21
C ALA A 67 -7.64 -0.01 14.29
N ASP A 68 -6.90 -1.08 13.98
CA ASP A 68 -6.60 -2.15 14.94
C ASP A 68 -5.77 -1.64 16.13
N SER A 69 -4.78 -0.77 15.86
CA SER A 69 -3.94 -0.19 16.90
C SER A 69 -4.73 0.76 17.81
N ALA A 70 -5.66 1.56 17.27
CA ALA A 70 -6.55 2.42 18.03
C ALA A 70 -7.50 1.60 18.92
N SER A 71 -8.04 0.49 18.39
CA SER A 71 -8.88 -0.46 19.16
C SER A 71 -8.11 -1.07 20.34
N ILE A 72 -6.85 -1.46 20.10
CA ILE A 72 -5.97 -1.97 21.15
C ILE A 72 -5.67 -0.87 22.17
N VAL A 73 -5.35 0.37 21.75
CA VAL A 73 -5.05 1.48 22.65
C VAL A 73 -6.25 1.88 23.50
N ASP A 74 -7.47 1.90 22.95
CA ASP A 74 -8.69 2.14 23.72
C ASP A 74 -8.97 1.01 24.73
N TRP A 75 -8.73 -0.25 24.33
CA TRP A 75 -8.79 -1.39 25.23
C TRP A 75 -7.74 -1.28 26.36
N LEU A 76 -6.52 -0.83 26.02
CA LEU A 76 -5.42 -0.61 26.95
C LEU A 76 -5.63 0.62 27.86
N GLY A 77 -6.27 1.68 27.39
CA GLY A 77 -6.56 2.89 28.17
C GLY A 77 -7.55 2.63 29.30
N SER A 78 -8.44 1.65 29.12
CA SER A 78 -9.35 1.15 30.16
C SER A 78 -8.69 0.18 31.17
N ARG A 79 -7.38 -0.13 31.06
CA ARG A 79 -6.71 -1.22 31.80
C ARG A 79 -6.51 -0.99 33.29
N GLY A 80 -6.48 0.24 33.80
CA GLY A 80 -6.15 0.46 35.21
C GLY A 80 -7.02 -0.38 36.14
N ASP A 81 -8.33 -0.34 35.90
CA ASP A 81 -9.33 -1.05 36.68
C ASP A 81 -9.63 -2.44 36.11
N ARG A 82 -9.62 -2.61 34.78
CA ARG A 82 -9.88 -3.91 34.14
C ARG A 82 -8.74 -4.92 34.32
N ARG A 83 -7.48 -4.49 34.39
CA ARG A 83 -6.34 -5.38 34.69
C ARG A 83 -6.41 -5.88 36.13
N LYS A 84 -6.77 -5.01 37.07
CA LYS A 84 -7.02 -5.39 38.47
C LYS A 84 -8.21 -6.35 38.58
N LEU A 85 -9.27 -6.12 37.82
CA LEU A 85 -10.41 -7.04 37.69
C LEU A 85 -9.98 -8.40 37.14
N LEU A 86 -9.26 -8.45 36.02
CA LEU A 86 -8.83 -9.74 35.44
C LEU A 86 -7.84 -10.47 36.37
N GLN A 87 -6.96 -9.76 37.08
CA GLN A 87 -6.10 -10.35 38.11
C GLN A 87 -6.88 -10.87 39.33
N SER A 88 -8.02 -10.27 39.67
CA SER A 88 -8.88 -10.77 40.73
C SER A 88 -9.63 -12.03 40.29
N LEU A 89 -10.03 -12.13 39.02
CA LEU A 89 -10.80 -13.24 38.47
C LEU A 89 -9.97 -14.47 38.04
N ILE A 90 -8.77 -14.26 37.50
CA ILE A 90 -7.94 -15.31 36.89
C ILE A 90 -6.99 -15.89 37.94
N GLU A 91 -6.98 -17.22 38.05
CA GLU A 91 -6.04 -17.97 38.88
C GLU A 91 -4.70 -18.13 38.15
N ARG A 92 -4.73 -18.59 36.90
CA ARG A 92 -3.54 -18.76 36.05
C ARG A 92 -3.90 -18.81 34.57
N ILE A 93 -2.96 -18.40 33.72
CA ILE A 93 -3.03 -18.52 32.26
C ILE A 93 -1.89 -19.43 31.82
N ASP A 94 -2.22 -20.53 31.17
CA ASP A 94 -1.26 -21.48 30.59
C ASP A 94 -1.26 -21.32 29.08
N VAL A 95 -0.08 -21.10 28.49
CA VAL A 95 0.10 -20.88 27.05
C VAL A 95 0.93 -22.01 26.49
N TYR A 96 0.33 -22.81 25.61
CA TYR A 96 0.97 -23.97 24.99
C TYR A 96 1.51 -23.65 23.59
N VAL A 97 2.58 -24.35 23.21
CA VAL A 97 3.14 -24.30 21.86
C VAL A 97 2.09 -24.87 20.90
N GLY A 98 1.43 -24.00 20.14
CA GLY A 98 0.27 -24.35 19.31
C GLY A 98 -0.93 -23.40 19.39
N LYS A 99 -0.78 -22.23 20.04
CA LYS A 99 -1.83 -21.18 20.20
C LYS A 99 -3.02 -21.58 21.08
N VAL A 100 -2.90 -22.65 21.86
CA VAL A 100 -3.91 -23.00 22.86
C VAL A 100 -3.59 -22.19 24.12
N VAL A 101 -4.52 -21.30 24.49
CA VAL A 101 -4.50 -20.55 25.74
C VAL A 101 -5.55 -21.16 26.66
N GLU A 102 -5.12 -21.68 27.80
CA GLU A 102 -6.00 -22.17 28.85
C GLU A 102 -6.05 -21.14 29.98
N ILE A 103 -7.25 -20.68 30.33
CA ILE A 103 -7.46 -19.73 31.44
C ILE A 103 -8.15 -20.46 32.58
N LYS A 104 -7.45 -20.57 33.72
CA LYS A 104 -8.02 -21.06 34.96
C LYS A 104 -8.59 -19.90 35.77
N TRP A 105 -9.87 -19.96 36.07
CA TRP A 105 -10.60 -18.95 36.83
C TRP A 105 -10.65 -19.32 38.31
N LYS A 106 -10.56 -18.33 39.22
CA LYS A 106 -10.63 -18.56 40.67
C LYS A 106 -12.01 -19.03 41.14
N PHE A 107 -13.04 -18.74 40.37
CA PHE A 107 -14.40 -19.16 40.66
C PHE A 107 -14.60 -20.54 40.03
N ARG A 108 -14.68 -21.56 40.88
CA ARG A 108 -15.23 -22.85 40.48
C ARG A 108 -16.74 -22.77 40.62
N ASP A 109 -17.46 -23.25 39.62
CA ASP A 109 -18.92 -23.35 39.61
C ASP A 109 -19.43 -23.89 40.95
N ARG A 110 -19.98 -23.00 41.78
CA ARG A 110 -21.02 -23.41 42.73
C ARG A 110 -22.34 -23.46 41.97
N LEU A 111 -22.40 -24.32 40.96
CA LEU A 111 -23.68 -24.88 40.52
C LEU A 111 -23.88 -26.13 41.37
N LEU A 112 -24.22 -25.91 42.64
CA LEU A 112 -24.92 -26.91 43.42
C LEU A 112 -26.35 -26.95 42.86
N ILE A 113 -26.68 -28.08 42.26
CA ILE A 113 -28.04 -28.50 41.91
C ILE A 113 -28.94 -28.41 43.13
#